data_AF-A0A961GM24-F1
#
_entry.id   AF-A0A961GM24-F1
#
_cell.length_a   1.000
_cell.length_b   1.000
_cell.length_c   1.000
_cell.angle_alpha   90.00
_cell.angle_beta   90.00
_cell.angle_gamma   90.00
#
_symmetry.space_group_name_H-M   'P 1'
#
loop_
_entity.id
_entity.type
_entity.pdbx_description
1 polymer ?
#
loop_
_entity_poly.entity_id
_entity_poly.type
_entity_poly.pdbx_seq_one_letter_code
_entity_poly.pdbx_strand_id
1 'polypeptide(L)'
;PVCYGRGGTQPTVTDADAVLGYLPATGFASGRMALDVDAARAAIARDVAEPLGLDVVEAAWGIERIVNANMANATRKVLAGYGADARSMAMIAFGGNGPVHAWAIARELDMGRVLVPKTAPAFSALGVLVADYVVDLLRSYVTPLSQVDVARLHELMVEVTDEAAKELAPTGLAPADVSTELCVQMSYQGQNFDMSVP
;
A
#
# COMPACT_ATOMS: atom_id res chain seq x y z
N PRO A 1 -3.76 -2.52 20.79
CA PRO A 1 -5.03 -1.91 21.24
C PRO A 1 -5.40 -2.40 22.63
N VAL A 2 -5.93 -1.52 23.45
CA VAL A 2 -6.45 -1.84 24.79
C VAL A 2 -7.66 -2.76 24.68
N CYS A 3 -8.55 -2.50 23.72
CA CYS A 3 -9.76 -3.27 23.44
C CYS A 3 -9.51 -4.75 23.09
N TYR A 4 -8.28 -5.15 22.80
CA TYR A 4 -7.94 -6.56 22.56
C TYR A 4 -7.76 -7.36 23.86
N GLY A 5 -7.66 -6.71 25.03
CA GLY A 5 -7.51 -7.39 26.32
C GLY A 5 -6.18 -8.16 26.47
N ARG A 6 -5.15 -7.82 25.69
CA ARG A 6 -3.86 -8.52 25.64
C ARG A 6 -2.71 -7.75 26.31
N GLY A 7 -3.02 -6.99 27.36
CA GLY A 7 -2.05 -6.22 28.14
C GLY A 7 -1.67 -4.85 27.55
N GLY A 8 -2.36 -4.37 26.51
CA GLY A 8 -2.20 -3.01 26.02
C GLY A 8 -2.78 -2.00 27.03
N THR A 9 -2.05 -0.92 27.30
CA THR A 9 -2.43 0.09 28.32
C THR A 9 -2.66 1.49 27.76
N GLN A 10 -2.08 1.81 26.60
CA GLN A 10 -2.21 3.11 25.94
C GLN A 10 -3.25 3.04 24.81
N PRO A 11 -4.08 4.09 24.63
CA PRO A 11 -5.08 4.11 23.57
C PRO A 11 -4.45 4.12 22.18
N THR A 12 -5.11 3.45 21.24
CA THR A 12 -4.71 3.33 19.84
C THR A 12 -5.84 3.74 18.89
N VAL A 13 -5.55 3.85 17.59
CA VAL A 13 -6.58 4.13 16.56
C VAL A 13 -7.71 3.09 16.61
N THR A 14 -7.37 1.81 16.72
CA THR A 14 -8.37 0.73 16.84
C THR A 14 -9.21 0.84 18.12
N ASP A 15 -8.67 1.42 19.20
CA ASP A 15 -9.47 1.69 20.41
C ASP A 15 -10.50 2.78 20.12
N ALA A 16 -10.11 3.85 19.42
CA ALA A 16 -11.04 4.89 18.99
C ALA A 16 -12.12 4.33 18.04
N ASP A 17 -11.74 3.52 17.05
CA ASP A 17 -12.68 2.88 16.12
C ASP A 17 -13.70 1.98 16.86
N ALA A 18 -13.25 1.27 17.89
CA ALA A 18 -14.12 0.45 18.74
C ALA A 18 -15.09 1.30 19.57
N VAL A 19 -14.61 2.39 20.17
CA VAL A 19 -15.45 3.32 20.97
C VAL A 19 -16.49 4.04 20.12
N LEU A 20 -16.14 4.41 18.88
CA LEU A 20 -17.05 5.02 17.90
C LEU A 20 -18.03 4.02 17.28
N GLY A 21 -17.87 2.72 17.55
CA GLY A 21 -18.75 1.67 17.04
C GLY A 21 -18.49 1.29 15.58
N TYR A 22 -17.33 1.64 15.02
CA TYR A 22 -16.95 1.24 13.66
C TYR A 22 -16.54 -0.24 13.59
N LEU A 23 -16.09 -0.79 14.71
CA LEU A 23 -15.76 -2.21 14.84
C LEU A 23 -16.84 -2.93 15.63
N PRO A 24 -17.22 -4.16 15.23
CA PRO A 24 -18.19 -4.94 15.97
C PRO A 24 -17.58 -5.39 17.32
N ALA A 25 -18.22 -5.02 18.43
CA ALA A 25 -17.76 -5.38 19.78
C ALA A 25 -17.72 -6.91 19.98
N THR A 26 -18.68 -7.63 19.40
CA THR A 26 -18.73 -9.09 19.35
C THR A 26 -18.59 -9.58 17.92
N GLY A 27 -17.88 -10.69 17.69
CA GLY A 27 -17.73 -11.24 16.34
C GLY A 27 -16.48 -10.75 15.59
N PHE A 28 -15.61 -9.98 16.25
CA PHE A 28 -14.36 -9.49 15.66
C PHE A 28 -13.42 -10.64 15.27
N ALA A 29 -12.63 -10.43 14.21
CA ALA A 29 -11.72 -11.45 13.64
C ALA A 29 -12.41 -12.80 13.31
N SER A 30 -13.61 -12.73 12.70
CA SER A 30 -14.47 -13.89 12.40
C SER A 30 -14.93 -14.63 13.66
N GLY A 31 -15.29 -13.90 14.71
CA GLY A 31 -15.74 -14.47 15.98
C GLY A 31 -14.64 -14.97 16.91
N ARG A 32 -13.36 -14.78 16.57
CA ARG A 32 -12.23 -15.22 17.39
C ARG A 32 -11.91 -14.27 18.55
N MET A 33 -12.51 -13.09 18.58
CA MET A 33 -12.24 -12.07 19.58
C MET A 33 -13.51 -11.27 19.90
N ALA A 34 -13.70 -10.99 21.18
CA ALA A 34 -14.59 -9.93 21.65
C ALA A 34 -13.72 -8.72 22.03
N LEU A 35 -14.17 -7.52 21.69
CA LEU A 35 -13.49 -6.29 22.01
C LEU A 35 -13.97 -5.76 23.35
N ASP A 36 -13.02 -5.45 24.25
CA ASP A 36 -13.29 -4.76 25.50
C ASP A 36 -13.38 -3.25 25.25
N VAL A 37 -14.57 -2.82 24.80
CA VAL A 37 -14.82 -1.41 24.45
C VAL A 37 -14.75 -0.52 25.69
N ASP A 38 -15.11 -1.03 26.87
CA ASP A 38 -15.06 -0.27 28.12
C ASP A 38 -13.62 -0.01 28.56
N ALA A 39 -12.72 -0.99 28.41
CA ALA A 39 -11.29 -0.78 28.62
C ALA A 39 -10.70 0.25 27.66
N ALA A 40 -11.11 0.24 26.38
CA ALA A 40 -10.72 1.28 25.42
C ALA A 40 -11.27 2.67 25.79
N ARG A 41 -12.54 2.76 26.22
CA ARG A 41 -13.13 4.01 26.73
C ARG A 41 -12.33 4.56 27.90
N ALA A 42 -12.00 3.72 28.89
CA ALA A 42 -11.24 4.13 30.06
C ALA A 42 -9.82 4.60 29.70
N ALA A 43 -9.14 3.94 28.76
CA ALA A 43 -7.82 4.36 28.31
C ALA A 43 -7.85 5.70 27.54
N ILE A 44 -8.82 5.89 26.65
CA ILE A 44 -9.00 7.17 25.93
C ILE A 44 -9.38 8.29 26.91
N ALA A 45 -10.23 8.01 27.90
CA ALA A 45 -10.60 8.96 28.94
C ALA A 45 -9.37 9.50 29.66
N ARG A 46 -8.57 8.59 30.24
CA ARG A 46 -7.40 8.91 31.05
C ARG A 46 -6.30 9.64 30.28
N ASP A 47 -5.96 9.15 29.09
CA ASP A 47 -4.74 9.61 28.39
C ASP A 47 -5.00 10.71 27.36
N VAL A 48 -6.26 10.93 26.94
CA VAL A 48 -6.61 11.89 25.88
C VAL A 48 -7.73 12.83 26.29
N ALA A 49 -8.87 12.31 26.76
CA ALA A 49 -10.06 13.12 27.01
C ALA A 49 -9.88 14.03 28.24
N GLU A 50 -9.49 13.48 29.39
CA GLU A 50 -9.29 14.23 30.64
C GLU A 50 -8.20 15.30 30.52
N PRO A 51 -6.99 15.03 29.96
CA PRO A 51 -5.96 16.05 29.80
C PRO A 51 -6.36 17.22 28.87
N LEU A 52 -7.29 16.97 27.94
CA LEU A 52 -7.76 17.96 26.96
C LEU A 52 -9.11 18.60 27.36
N GLY A 53 -9.76 18.13 28.42
CA GLY A 53 -11.08 18.60 28.84
C GLY A 53 -12.21 18.27 27.85
N LEU A 54 -12.16 17.08 27.24
CA LEU A 54 -13.13 16.61 26.24
C LEU A 54 -13.99 15.45 26.77
N ASP A 55 -15.15 15.21 26.14
CA ASP A 55 -15.85 13.93 26.30
C ASP A 55 -15.05 12.79 25.65
N VAL A 56 -15.22 11.56 26.13
CA VAL A 56 -14.51 10.38 25.62
C VAL A 56 -14.83 10.11 24.14
N VAL A 57 -16.08 10.31 23.73
CA VAL A 57 -16.49 10.11 22.33
C VAL A 57 -15.92 11.21 21.46
N GLU A 58 -15.88 12.46 21.95
CA GLU A 58 -15.23 13.58 21.25
C GLU A 58 -13.72 13.33 21.08
N ALA A 59 -13.05 12.82 22.12
CA ALA A 59 -11.64 12.46 22.07
C ALA A 59 -11.38 11.32 21.07
N ALA A 60 -12.21 10.26 21.08
CA ALA A 60 -12.12 9.16 20.13
C ALA A 60 -12.32 9.64 18.69
N TRP A 61 -13.32 10.52 18.45
CA TRP A 61 -13.55 11.14 17.16
C TRP A 61 -12.38 12.04 16.73
N GLY A 62 -11.74 12.74 17.67
CA GLY A 62 -10.53 13.50 17.43
C GLY A 62 -9.36 12.63 16.95
N ILE A 63 -9.15 11.47 17.57
CA ILE A 63 -8.12 10.48 17.15
C ILE A 63 -8.40 10.02 15.71
N GLU A 64 -9.64 9.63 15.42
CA GLU A 64 -10.09 9.18 14.10
C GLU A 64 -9.85 10.25 13.02
N ARG A 65 -10.21 11.50 13.31
CA ARG A 65 -10.05 12.62 12.39
C ARG A 65 -8.59 12.90 12.10
N ILE A 66 -7.73 12.86 13.12
CA ILE A 66 -6.28 13.10 12.96
C ILE A 66 -5.63 11.99 12.13
N VAL A 67 -5.92 10.71 12.42
CA VAL A 67 -5.32 9.62 11.65
C VAL A 67 -5.77 9.66 10.19
N ASN A 68 -7.04 9.97 9.92
CA ASN A 68 -7.57 10.08 8.56
C ASN A 68 -6.96 11.26 7.80
N ALA A 69 -6.82 12.42 8.45
CA ALA A 69 -6.15 13.57 7.85
C ALA A 69 -4.68 13.26 7.50
N ASN A 70 -3.97 12.54 8.39
CA ASN A 70 -2.60 12.11 8.14
C ASN A 70 -2.51 11.12 6.97
N MET A 71 -3.41 10.13 6.90
CA MET A 71 -3.47 9.19 5.79
C MET A 71 -3.79 9.89 4.46
N ALA A 72 -4.76 10.79 4.45
CA ALA A 72 -5.08 11.60 3.26
C ALA A 72 -3.89 12.46 2.81
N ASN A 73 -3.19 13.11 3.75
CA ASN A 73 -1.97 13.87 3.44
C ASN A 73 -0.86 13.00 2.86
N ALA A 74 -0.66 11.79 3.40
CA ALA A 74 0.30 10.84 2.86
C ALA A 74 -0.06 10.42 1.43
N THR A 75 -1.33 10.10 1.16
CA THR A 75 -1.81 9.80 -0.19
C THR A 75 -1.59 10.98 -1.15
N ARG A 76 -1.93 12.20 -0.73
CA ARG A 76 -1.72 13.41 -1.55
C ARG A 76 -0.25 13.61 -1.91
N LYS A 77 0.67 13.35 -0.98
CA LYS A 77 2.11 13.44 -1.23
C LYS A 77 2.57 12.45 -2.29
N VAL A 78 2.07 11.21 -2.26
CA VAL A 78 2.39 10.19 -3.28
C VAL A 78 1.85 10.63 -4.64
N LEU A 79 0.57 11.03 -4.71
CA LEU A 79 -0.06 11.47 -5.97
C LEU A 79 0.63 12.70 -6.58
N ALA A 80 1.07 13.65 -5.75
CA ALA A 80 1.83 14.81 -6.22
C ALA A 80 3.14 14.43 -6.91
N GLY A 81 3.80 13.36 -6.47
CA GLY A 81 5.01 12.82 -7.12
C GLY A 81 4.77 12.33 -8.55
N TYR A 82 3.53 11.95 -8.88
CA TYR A 82 3.10 11.54 -10.22
C TYR A 82 2.35 12.64 -10.98
N GLY A 83 2.21 13.85 -10.42
CA GLY A 83 1.37 14.91 -11.01
C GLY A 83 -0.12 14.53 -11.11
N ALA A 84 -0.58 13.60 -10.25
CA ALA A 84 -1.90 13.00 -10.32
C ALA A 84 -2.96 13.76 -9.50
N ASP A 85 -4.16 13.90 -10.05
CA ASP A 85 -5.33 14.47 -9.35
C ASP A 85 -6.23 13.36 -8.78
N ALA A 86 -6.30 13.26 -7.45
CA ALA A 86 -7.10 12.26 -6.73
C ALA A 86 -8.59 12.28 -7.13
N ARG A 87 -9.15 13.44 -7.47
CA ARG A 87 -10.58 13.60 -7.81
C ARG A 87 -10.99 12.83 -9.06
N SER A 88 -10.02 12.58 -9.94
CA SER A 88 -10.22 11.79 -11.17
C SER A 88 -10.09 10.28 -10.97
N MET A 89 -9.81 9.83 -9.75
CA MET A 89 -9.47 8.44 -9.44
C MET A 89 -10.51 7.75 -8.56
N ALA A 90 -10.44 6.42 -8.51
CA ALA A 90 -11.16 5.61 -7.54
C ALA A 90 -10.19 5.05 -6.51
N MET A 91 -10.56 5.09 -5.23
CA MET A 91 -9.79 4.48 -4.16
C MET A 91 -10.13 2.98 -4.06
N ILE A 92 -9.13 2.10 -4.10
CA ILE A 92 -9.30 0.71 -3.72
C ILE A 92 -8.85 0.56 -2.27
N ALA A 93 -9.78 0.28 -1.36
CA ALA A 93 -9.48 0.14 0.07
C ALA A 93 -9.37 -1.35 0.44
N PHE A 94 -8.21 -1.75 0.93
CA PHE A 94 -7.91 -3.12 1.35
C PHE A 94 -7.13 -3.15 2.67
N GLY A 95 -6.78 -4.34 3.14
CA GLY A 95 -6.24 -4.59 4.48
C GLY A 95 -7.36 -4.67 5.52
N GLY A 96 -6.96 -4.84 6.80
CA GLY A 96 -7.92 -4.98 7.89
C GLY A 96 -8.73 -3.70 8.14
N ASN A 97 -8.05 -2.56 8.31
CA ASN A 97 -8.69 -1.29 8.65
C ASN A 97 -8.85 -0.34 7.46
N GLY A 98 -8.32 -0.67 6.27
CA GLY A 98 -8.46 0.18 5.08
C GLY A 98 -9.92 0.56 4.82
N PRO A 99 -10.86 -0.40 4.76
CA PRO A 99 -12.27 -0.09 4.57
C PRO A 99 -12.91 0.74 5.69
N VAL A 100 -12.41 0.64 6.93
CA VAL A 100 -12.92 1.40 8.10
C VAL A 100 -12.68 2.90 7.90
N HIS A 101 -11.51 3.27 7.37
CA HIS A 101 -11.09 4.66 7.19
C HIS A 101 -11.33 5.20 5.78
N ALA A 102 -11.59 4.33 4.81
CA ALA A 102 -11.64 4.68 3.39
C ALA A 102 -12.59 5.84 3.06
N TRP A 103 -13.77 5.87 3.70
CA TRP A 103 -14.77 6.91 3.46
C TRP A 103 -14.25 8.30 3.84
N ALA A 104 -13.55 8.41 4.97
CA ALA A 104 -13.05 9.66 5.49
C ALA A 104 -11.87 10.16 4.66
N ILE A 105 -10.94 9.25 4.32
CA ILE A 105 -9.80 9.57 3.45
C ILE A 105 -10.31 10.01 2.07
N ALA A 106 -11.27 9.29 1.48
CA ALA A 106 -11.84 9.66 0.18
C ALA A 106 -12.50 11.04 0.22
N ARG A 107 -13.20 11.38 1.31
CA ARG A 107 -13.78 12.71 1.52
C ARG A 107 -12.71 13.80 1.61
N GLU A 108 -11.63 13.58 2.37
CA GLU A 108 -10.49 14.53 2.48
C GLU A 108 -9.73 14.73 1.16
N LEU A 109 -9.83 13.76 0.25
CA LEU A 109 -9.21 13.79 -1.08
C LEU A 109 -10.19 14.19 -2.19
N ASP A 110 -11.45 14.50 -1.86
CA ASP A 110 -12.52 14.82 -2.81
C ASP A 110 -12.72 13.73 -3.89
N MET A 111 -12.55 12.46 -3.49
CA MET A 111 -12.71 11.31 -4.38
C MET A 111 -14.17 10.88 -4.46
N GLY A 112 -14.69 10.76 -5.68
CA GLY A 112 -16.08 10.36 -5.93
C GLY A 112 -16.36 8.85 -5.83
N ARG A 113 -15.33 8.01 -5.64
CA ARG A 113 -15.51 6.54 -5.65
C ARG A 113 -14.54 5.81 -4.73
N VAL A 114 -15.10 4.94 -3.89
CA VAL A 114 -14.36 3.94 -3.09
C VAL A 114 -14.82 2.55 -3.50
N LEU A 115 -13.87 1.66 -3.76
CA LEU A 115 -14.09 0.25 -4.04
C LEU A 115 -13.47 -0.57 -2.91
N VAL A 116 -14.30 -1.38 -2.24
CA VAL A 116 -13.88 -2.31 -1.20
C VAL A 116 -14.03 -3.74 -1.73
N PRO A 117 -12.92 -4.43 -2.08
CA PRO A 117 -12.98 -5.81 -2.51
C PRO A 117 -13.49 -6.71 -1.37
N LYS A 118 -14.25 -7.76 -1.70
CA LYS A 118 -14.68 -8.76 -0.69
C LYS A 118 -13.50 -9.41 0.03
N THR A 119 -12.37 -9.51 -0.67
CA THR A 119 -11.10 -10.05 -0.18
C THR A 119 -10.21 -8.99 0.47
N ALA A 120 -10.73 -7.79 0.77
CA ALA A 120 -9.95 -6.66 1.33
C ALA A 120 -8.97 -7.09 2.45
N PRO A 121 -9.35 -7.86 3.49
CA PRO A 121 -8.41 -8.25 4.54
C PRO A 121 -7.21 -9.08 4.07
N ALA A 122 -7.33 -9.79 2.94
CA ALA A 122 -6.32 -10.68 2.38
C ALA A 122 -5.90 -10.26 0.95
N PHE A 123 -6.14 -9.01 0.57
CA PHE A 123 -5.97 -8.55 -0.81
C PHE A 123 -4.53 -8.69 -1.32
N SER A 124 -3.53 -8.49 -0.46
CA SER A 124 -2.12 -8.71 -0.81
C SER A 124 -1.81 -10.18 -1.13
N ALA A 125 -2.40 -11.12 -0.38
CA ALA A 125 -2.24 -12.55 -0.65
C ALA A 125 -2.93 -12.95 -1.97
N LEU A 126 -4.09 -12.35 -2.26
CA LEU A 126 -4.74 -12.50 -3.56
C LEU A 126 -3.85 -11.98 -4.69
N GLY A 127 -3.18 -10.83 -4.51
CA GLY A 127 -2.24 -10.28 -5.48
C GLY A 127 -1.13 -11.26 -5.85
N VAL A 128 -0.53 -11.93 -4.86
CA VAL A 128 0.50 -12.97 -5.11
C VAL A 128 -0.09 -14.18 -5.85
N LEU A 129 -1.33 -14.58 -5.53
CA LEU A 129 -1.96 -15.74 -6.14
C LEU A 129 -2.26 -15.54 -7.64
N VAL A 130 -2.52 -14.30 -8.06
CA VAL A 130 -2.90 -13.96 -9.45
C VAL A 130 -1.79 -13.26 -10.22
N ALA A 131 -0.63 -13.04 -9.60
CA ALA A 131 0.50 -12.42 -10.27
C ALA A 131 1.10 -13.38 -11.30
N ASP A 132 1.50 -12.83 -12.44
CA ASP A 132 2.29 -13.57 -13.42
C ASP A 132 3.68 -13.86 -12.86
N TYR A 133 4.30 -14.93 -13.35
CA TYR A 133 5.71 -15.20 -13.05
C TYR A 133 6.58 -14.29 -13.92
N VAL A 134 7.29 -13.36 -13.27
CA VAL A 134 8.15 -12.37 -13.94
C VAL A 134 9.59 -12.58 -13.51
N VAL A 135 10.51 -12.54 -14.48
CA VAL A 135 11.96 -12.59 -14.27
C VAL A 135 12.54 -11.28 -14.80
N ASP A 136 13.03 -10.45 -13.88
CA ASP A 136 13.72 -9.19 -14.20
C ASP A 136 15.22 -9.37 -14.02
N LEU A 137 15.97 -9.23 -15.13
CA LEU A 137 17.43 -9.32 -15.14
C LEU A 137 18.03 -8.04 -15.70
N LEU A 138 19.19 -7.64 -15.18
CA LEU A 138 19.89 -6.42 -15.57
C LEU A 138 21.37 -6.71 -15.85
N ARG A 139 21.91 -6.02 -16.87
CA ARG A 139 23.34 -5.99 -17.18
C ARG A 139 23.83 -4.55 -17.25
N SER A 140 24.95 -4.26 -16.59
CA SER A 140 25.52 -2.92 -16.55
C SER A 140 26.48 -2.70 -17.72
N TYR A 141 26.17 -1.72 -18.56
CA TYR A 141 27.07 -1.20 -19.59
C TYR A 141 26.91 0.32 -19.66
N VAL A 142 27.74 1.03 -18.90
CA VAL A 142 27.67 2.49 -18.76
C VAL A 142 28.63 3.14 -19.74
N THR A 143 28.08 3.80 -20.76
CA THR A 143 28.86 4.52 -21.77
C THR A 143 28.05 5.70 -22.32
N PRO A 144 28.70 6.80 -22.75
CA PRO A 144 28.01 7.81 -23.54
C PRO A 144 27.40 7.18 -24.80
N LEU A 145 26.20 7.64 -25.20
CA LEU A 145 25.53 7.13 -26.40
C LEU A 145 26.41 7.23 -27.66
N SER A 146 27.25 8.27 -27.74
CA SER A 146 28.20 8.47 -28.85
C SER A 146 29.36 7.45 -28.89
N GLN A 147 29.54 6.65 -27.84
CA GLN A 147 30.62 5.67 -27.67
C GLN A 147 30.06 4.25 -27.47
N VAL A 148 28.76 4.03 -27.73
CA VAL A 148 28.15 2.71 -27.66
C VAL A 148 28.78 1.80 -28.72
N ASP A 149 29.29 0.67 -28.27
CA ASP A 149 29.57 -0.47 -29.12
C ASP A 149 28.28 -1.30 -29.29
N VAL A 150 27.71 -1.22 -30.49
CA VAL A 150 26.45 -1.88 -30.84
C VAL A 150 26.59 -3.41 -30.79
N ALA A 151 27.76 -3.96 -31.14
CA ALA A 151 27.98 -5.40 -31.07
C ALA A 151 27.99 -5.87 -29.62
N ARG A 152 28.67 -5.12 -28.74
CA ARG A 152 28.67 -5.41 -27.30
C ARG A 152 27.28 -5.31 -26.68
N LEU A 153 26.49 -4.30 -27.07
CA LEU A 153 25.11 -4.15 -26.60
C LEU A 153 24.25 -5.34 -27.03
N HIS A 154 24.38 -5.79 -28.29
CA HIS A 154 23.67 -6.97 -28.78
C HIS A 154 24.05 -8.25 -28.02
N GLU A 155 25.34 -8.46 -27.73
CA GLU A 155 25.79 -9.59 -26.90
C GLU A 155 25.13 -9.59 -25.53
N LEU A 156 25.06 -8.43 -24.86
CA LEU A 156 24.43 -8.29 -23.55
C LEU A 156 22.92 -8.56 -23.59
N MET A 157 22.24 -8.12 -24.65
CA MET A 157 20.81 -8.38 -24.85
C MET A 157 20.52 -9.88 -25.05
N VAL A 158 21.36 -10.58 -25.81
CA VAL A 158 21.24 -12.04 -25.98
C VAL A 158 21.54 -12.74 -24.66
N GLU A 159 22.59 -12.35 -23.95
CA GLU A 159 22.98 -12.94 -22.67
C GLU A 159 21.84 -12.87 -21.64
N VAL A 160 21.23 -11.69 -21.47
CA VAL A 160 20.16 -11.49 -20.49
C VAL A 160 18.88 -12.23 -20.89
N THR A 161 18.57 -12.28 -22.19
CA THR A 161 17.38 -12.98 -22.69
C THR A 161 17.53 -14.50 -22.52
N ASP A 162 18.71 -15.05 -22.82
CA ASP A 162 19.00 -16.47 -22.65
C ASP A 162 19.00 -16.88 -21.17
N GLU A 163 19.48 -16.01 -20.28
CA GLU A 163 19.41 -16.23 -18.83
C GLU A 163 17.96 -16.20 -18.33
N ALA A 164 17.15 -15.22 -18.75
CA ALA A 164 15.73 -15.15 -18.39
C ALA A 164 14.97 -16.42 -18.85
N ALA A 165 15.24 -16.88 -20.08
CA ALA A 165 14.64 -18.11 -20.60
C ALA A 165 15.02 -19.36 -19.77
N LYS A 166 16.25 -19.43 -19.27
CA LYS A 166 16.70 -20.53 -18.38
C LYS A 166 16.03 -20.47 -17.01
N GLU A 167 15.85 -19.29 -16.45
CA GLU A 167 15.13 -19.11 -15.17
C GLU A 167 13.63 -19.41 -15.28
N LEU A 168 13.04 -19.14 -16.45
CA LEU A 168 11.65 -19.47 -16.74
C LEU A 168 11.44 -20.96 -17.04
N ALA A 169 12.44 -21.68 -17.56
CA ALA A 169 12.29 -23.08 -17.97
C ALA A 169 11.67 -24.03 -16.91
N PRO A 170 12.01 -23.94 -15.61
CA PRO A 170 11.42 -24.79 -14.57
C PRO A 170 9.92 -24.56 -14.34
N THR A 171 9.36 -23.42 -14.77
CA THR A 171 7.94 -23.11 -14.62
C THR A 171 7.05 -23.98 -15.53
N GLY A 172 7.63 -24.54 -16.60
CA GLY A 172 6.89 -25.36 -17.58
C GLY A 172 5.94 -24.57 -18.48
N LEU A 173 6.06 -23.23 -18.52
CA LEU A 173 5.27 -22.36 -19.40
C LEU A 173 5.57 -22.66 -20.89
N ALA A 174 4.55 -22.59 -21.74
CA ALA A 174 4.74 -22.72 -23.17
C ALA A 174 5.38 -21.45 -23.74
N PRO A 175 6.24 -21.53 -24.79
CA PRO A 175 6.86 -20.34 -25.37
C PRO A 175 5.87 -19.28 -25.88
N ALA A 176 4.65 -19.68 -26.25
CA ALA A 176 3.61 -18.76 -26.70
C ALA A 176 2.98 -17.94 -25.56
N ASP A 177 3.18 -18.36 -24.30
CA ASP A 177 2.66 -17.71 -23.09
C ASP A 177 3.73 -16.81 -22.43
N VAL A 178 4.91 -16.68 -23.04
CA VAL A 178 6.02 -15.87 -22.53
C VAL A 178 6.17 -14.62 -23.41
N SER A 179 6.09 -13.44 -22.79
CA SER A 179 6.46 -12.17 -23.41
C SER A 179 7.81 -11.69 -22.88
N THR A 180 8.64 -11.16 -23.77
CA THR A 180 9.93 -10.56 -23.41
C THR A 180 9.92 -9.08 -23.78
N GLU A 181 10.26 -8.24 -22.81
CA GLU A 181 10.48 -6.81 -23.01
C GLU A 181 11.94 -6.50 -22.67
N LEU A 182 12.62 -5.81 -23.56
CA LEU A 182 13.99 -5.33 -23.35
C LEU A 182 13.92 -3.81 -23.17
N CYS A 183 14.61 -3.30 -22.17
CA CYS A 183 14.72 -1.87 -21.92
C CYS A 183 16.20 -1.50 -21.69
N VAL A 184 16.56 -0.29 -22.10
CA VAL A 184 17.84 0.34 -21.78
C VAL A 184 17.60 1.49 -20.80
N GLN A 185 18.39 1.55 -19.73
CA GLN A 185 18.37 2.69 -18.80
C GLN A 185 19.23 3.83 -19.37
N MET A 186 18.61 4.97 -19.65
CA MET A 186 19.27 6.14 -20.24
C MET A 186 19.11 7.38 -19.37
N SER A 187 20.13 8.23 -19.34
CA SER A 187 20.11 9.52 -18.66
C SER A 187 20.91 10.58 -19.42
N TYR A 188 20.55 11.85 -19.23
CA TYR A 188 21.37 12.95 -19.71
C TYR A 188 22.64 13.11 -18.86
N GLN A 189 23.70 13.67 -19.46
CA GLN A 189 24.91 13.95 -18.71
C GLN A 189 24.64 14.92 -17.55
N GLY A 190 25.08 14.54 -16.34
CA GLY A 190 24.86 15.32 -15.11
C GLY A 190 23.52 15.08 -14.42
N GLN A 191 22.64 14.28 -15.02
CA GLN A 191 21.42 13.81 -14.37
C GLN A 191 21.76 12.71 -13.34
N ASN A 192 21.05 12.70 -12.22
CA ASN A 192 21.25 11.75 -11.12
C ASN A 192 20.21 10.62 -11.06
N PHE A 193 19.39 10.48 -12.11
CA PHE A 193 18.44 9.39 -12.31
C PHE A 193 18.42 8.99 -13.79
N ASP A 194 18.05 7.75 -14.07
CA ASP A 194 17.85 7.21 -15.40
C ASP A 194 16.36 6.98 -15.69
N MET A 195 16.07 6.68 -16.95
CA MET A 195 14.75 6.32 -17.44
C MET A 195 14.84 5.07 -18.32
N SER A 196 13.91 4.15 -18.14
CA SER A 196 13.74 3.00 -19.03
C SER A 196 13.29 3.47 -20.41
N VAL A 197 14.02 3.05 -21.44
CA VAL A 197 13.68 3.25 -22.86
C VAL A 197 13.56 1.88 -23.52
N PRO A 198 12.41 1.52 -24.11
CA PRO A 198 12.23 0.28 -24.88
C PRO A 198 13.13 0.21 -26.13
#